data_AF-X1VLQ9-F1
#
_entry.id   AF-X1VLQ9-F1
#
_cell.length_a   1.000
_cell.length_b   1.000
_cell.length_c   1.000
_cell.angle_alpha   90.00
_cell.angle_beta   90.00
_cell.angle_gamma   90.00
#
_symmetry.space_group_name_H-M   'P 1'
#
loop_
_entity.id
_entity.type
_entity.pdbx_description
1 polymer ?
#
loop_
_entity_poly.entity_id
_entity_poly.type
_entity_poly.pdbx_seq_one_letter_code
_entity_poly.pdbx_strand_id
1 'polypeptide(L)' 'QLADLYATLLTMRTDESPFPNGTKVPKLASWVKPVLVVNVKYYDITKTGQLIWPIFQRLRPDLTPEDLR' A
#
# COMPACT_ATOMS: atom_id res chain seq x y z
N GLN A 1 -7.99 -9.78 14.21
CA GLN A 1 -6.99 -8.69 14.06
C GLN A 1 -5.87 -8.89 13.01
N LEU A 2 -5.69 -10.03 12.34
CA LEU A 2 -4.98 -10.09 11.04
C LEU A 2 -5.86 -10.69 9.93
N ALA A 3 -6.69 -11.67 10.31
CA ALA A 3 -7.67 -12.30 9.42
C ALA A 3 -8.66 -11.29 8.81
N ASP A 4 -9.09 -10.29 9.59
CA ASP A 4 -10.06 -9.28 9.13
C ASP A 4 -9.45 -8.36 8.05
N LEU A 5 -8.18 -8.00 8.23
CA LEU A 5 -7.42 -7.24 7.23
C LEU A 5 -7.22 -8.06 5.96
N TYR A 6 -6.87 -9.34 6.10
CA TYR A 6 -6.70 -10.24 4.98
C TYR A 6 -8.01 -10.42 4.17
N ALA A 7 -9.14 -10.64 4.85
CA ALA A 7 -10.44 -10.74 4.22
C ALA A 7 -10.82 -9.45 3.47
N THR A 8 -10.56 -8.29 4.09
CA THR A 8 -10.78 -6.97 3.46
C THR A 8 -9.96 -6.82 2.19
N LEU A 9 -8.67 -7.12 2.23
CA LEU A 9 -7.78 -7.03 1.06
C LEU A 9 -8.19 -7.99 -0.08
N LEU A 10 -8.68 -9.18 0.26
CA LEU A 10 -9.16 -10.18 -0.70
C LEU A 10 -10.31 -9.66 -1.57
N THR A 11 -11.24 -8.91 -1.00
CA THR A 11 -12.36 -8.31 -1.75
C THR A 11 -11.90 -7.28 -2.79
N MET A 12 -10.71 -6.71 -2.59
CA MET A 12 -10.13 -5.67 -3.44
C MET A 12 -9.05 -6.23 -4.36
N ARG A 13 -8.89 -7.55 -4.44
CA ARG A 13 -7.92 -8.19 -5.32
C ARG A 13 -8.16 -7.80 -6.78
N THR A 14 -7.06 -7.60 -7.51
CA THR A 14 -7.05 -7.35 -8.94
C THR A 14 -5.89 -8.12 -9.58
N ASP A 15 -5.96 -8.36 -10.89
CA ASP A 15 -4.87 -8.95 -11.66
C ASP A 15 -3.96 -7.88 -12.28
N GLU A 16 -4.46 -6.64 -12.37
CA GLU A 16 -3.73 -5.50 -12.90
C GLU A 16 -2.87 -4.81 -11.83
N SER A 17 -1.65 -4.43 -12.19
CA SER A 17 -0.78 -3.70 -11.27
C SER A 17 -1.25 -2.25 -11.11
N PRO A 18 -1.42 -1.75 -9.87
CA PRO A 18 -1.77 -0.35 -9.63
C PRO A 18 -0.57 0.60 -9.75
N PHE A 19 0.64 0.06 -9.98
CA PHE A 19 1.84 0.86 -10.13
C PHE A 19 2.08 1.27 -11.58
N PRO A 20 2.74 2.41 -11.83
CA PRO A 20 3.18 2.78 -13.17
C PRO A 20 4.09 1.72 -13.81
N ASN A 21 4.03 1.60 -15.14
CA ASN A 21 4.81 0.61 -15.90
C ASN A 21 6.31 0.69 -15.57
N GLY A 22 6.92 -0.47 -15.34
CA GLY A 22 8.35 -0.59 -15.03
C GLY A 22 8.71 -0.51 -13.54
N THR A 23 7.73 -0.32 -12.64
CA THR A 23 7.97 -0.35 -11.20
C THR A 23 8.39 -1.77 -10.76
N LYS A 24 9.65 -1.92 -10.33
CA LYS A 24 10.18 -3.20 -9.84
C LYS A 24 9.62 -3.50 -8.45
N VAL A 25 8.72 -4.48 -8.35
CA VAL A 25 8.19 -4.97 -7.08
C VAL A 25 8.92 -6.27 -6.69
N PRO A 26 9.66 -6.30 -5.57
CA PRO A 26 10.66 -7.34 -5.31
C PRO A 26 10.10 -8.73 -4.95
N LYS A 27 8.86 -8.85 -4.46
CA LYS A 27 8.12 -10.11 -4.27
C LYS A 27 6.63 -9.83 -4.31
N LEU A 28 5.92 -10.41 -5.28
CA LEU A 28 4.48 -10.22 -5.42
C LEU A 28 3.70 -11.44 -4.92
N ALA A 29 2.77 -11.22 -3.99
CA ALA A 29 1.79 -12.24 -3.59
C ALA A 29 0.46 -12.06 -4.33
N SER A 30 -0.04 -10.83 -4.47
CA SER A 30 -1.27 -10.45 -5.21
C SER A 30 -1.34 -8.93 -5.36
N TRP A 31 -2.07 -8.43 -6.35
CA TRP A 31 -2.41 -7.00 -6.45
C TRP A 31 -3.76 -6.70 -5.80
N VAL A 32 -3.90 -5.49 -5.29
CA VAL A 32 -5.16 -4.95 -4.75
C VAL A 32 -5.42 -3.57 -5.32
N LYS A 33 -6.69 -3.17 -5.40
CA LYS A 33 -7.08 -1.83 -5.85
C LYS A 33 -6.49 -0.76 -4.91
N PRO A 34 -5.98 0.38 -5.43
CA PRO A 34 -5.33 1.41 -4.63
C PRO A 34 -6.37 2.32 -3.95
N VAL A 35 -7.21 1.75 -3.09
CA VAL A 35 -8.32 2.44 -2.40
C VAL A 35 -8.11 2.61 -0.90
N LEU A 36 -7.10 1.95 -0.34
CA LEU A 36 -6.82 1.97 1.09
C LEU A 36 -5.67 2.92 1.42
N VAL A 37 -5.89 3.74 2.45
CA VAL A 37 -4.86 4.62 3.00
C VAL A 37 -4.32 4.05 4.31
N VAL A 38 -3.00 4.15 4.48
CA VAL A 38 -2.31 3.69 5.68
C VAL A 38 -1.34 4.76 6.18
N ASN A 39 -1.10 4.77 7.49
CA ASN A 39 -0.02 5.54 8.06
C ASN A 39 1.22 4.65 8.23
N VAL A 40 2.35 5.13 7.71
CA VAL A 40 3.65 4.47 7.77
C VAL A 40 4.64 5.44 8.39
N LYS A 41 5.32 4.99 9.45
CA LYS A 41 6.49 5.69 9.98
C LYS A 41 7.71 5.20 9.22
N TYR A 42 8.54 6.12 8.76
CA TYR A 42 9.77 5.81 8.04
C TYR A 42 10.91 6.71 8.52
N TYR A 43 12.15 6.33 8.23
CA TYR A 43 13.33 7.11 8.60
C TYR A 43 13.57 8.28 7.63
N ASP A 44 13.67 7.97 6.34
CA ASP A 44 13.87 8.95 5.27
C ASP A 44 13.36 8.38 3.92
N ILE A 45 13.41 9.18 2.86
CA ILE A 45 13.03 8.80 1.49
C ILE A 45 14.28 8.76 0.61
N THR A 46 14.47 7.67 -0.14
CA THR A 46 15.58 7.58 -1.09
C THR A 46 15.42 8.58 -2.25
N LYS A 47 16.50 8.85 -2.99
CA LYS A 47 16.42 9.67 -4.24
C LYS A 47 15.45 9.11 -5.28
N THR A 48 15.13 7.82 -5.21
CA THR A 48 14.19 7.13 -6.09
C THR A 48 12.77 7.06 -5.52
N GLY A 49 12.49 7.73 -4.39
CA GLY A 49 11.16 7.82 -3.79
C GLY A 49 10.75 6.63 -2.92
N GLN A 50 11.70 5.79 -2.49
CA GLN A 50 11.40 4.63 -1.63
C GLN A 50 11.57 4.97 -0.15
N LEU A 51 10.71 4.41 0.71
CA LEU A 51 10.80 4.62 2.16
C LEU A 51 11.94 3.78 2.76
N ILE A 52 12.78 4.41 3.58
CA ILE A 52 13.83 3.75 4.35
C ILE A 52 13.25 3.31 5.69
N TRP A 53 13.40 2.02 6.01
CA TRP A 53 12.91 1.36 7.23
C TRP A 53 11.42 1.64 7.54
N PRO A 54 10.51 1.32 6.61
CA PRO A 54 9.09 1.58 6.80
C PRO A 54 8.49 0.65 7.87
N ILE A 55 7.74 1.25 8.80
CA ILE A 55 7.01 0.57 9.86
C ILE A 55 5.52 0.91 9.70
N PHE A 56 4.72 -0.12 9.46
CA PHE A 56 3.26 0.01 9.44
C PHE A 56 2.76 0.46 10.81
N GLN A 57 1.91 1.50 10.84
CA GLN A 57 1.30 1.96 12.08
C GLN A 57 -0.18 1.57 12.16
N ARG A 58 -0.98 2.05 11.22
CA ARG A 58 -2.44 1.81 11.20
C ARG A 58 -3.05 2.07 9.84
N LEU A 59 -4.21 1.47 9.60
CA LEU A 59 -5.11 1.90 8.51
C LEU A 59 -5.70 3.28 8.84
N ARG A 60 -6.02 4.04 7.80
CA ARG A 60 -6.72 5.32 7.87
C ARG A 60 -8.02 5.24 7.08
N PRO A 61 -9.06 4.56 7.61
CA PRO A 61 -10.36 4.48 6.94
C PRO A 61 -11.06 5.85 6.85
N ASP A 62 -10.57 6.84 7.60
CA ASP A 62 -10.99 8.23 7.58
C ASP A 62 -10.47 9.02 6.37
N LEU A 63 -9.56 8.44 5.57
CA LEU A 63 -8.96 9.08 4.40
C LEU A 63 -9.16 8.22 3.15
N THR A 64 -9.33 8.88 2.01
CA THR A 64 -9.35 8.28 0.68
C THR A 64 -8.06 8.62 -0.07
N PRO A 65 -7.66 7.84 -1.10
CA PRO A 65 -6.49 8.16 -1.92
C PRO A 65 -6.57 9.55 -2.56
N GLU A 66 -7.76 10.02 -2.87
CA GLU A 66 -8.02 11.35 -3.42
C GLU A 66 -7.64 12.48 -2.45
N ASP A 67 -7.72 12.24 -1.14
CA ASP A 67 -7.35 13.21 -0.10
C ASP A 67 -5.83 13.39 0.04
N LEU A 68 -5.03 12.53 -0.60
CA LEU A 68 -3.56 12.52 -0.54
C LEU A 68 -2.88 13.10 -1.80
N ARG A 69 -3.66 13.66 -2.73
CA ARG A 69 -3.14 14.23 -3.99
C ARG A 69 -2.45 15.58 -3.80
#